data_AF-A0A4S3MTA4-F1
#
_entry.id   AF-A0A4S3MTA4-F1
#
_cell.length_a   1.000
_cell.length_b   1.000
_cell.length_c   1.000
_cell.angle_alpha   90.00
_cell.angle_beta   90.00
_cell.angle_gamma   90.00
#
_symmetry.space_group_name_H-M   'P 1'
#
loop_
_entity.id
_entity.type
_entity.pdbx_description
1 polymer ?
#
loop_
_entity_poly.entity_id
_entity_poly.type
_entity_poly.pdbx_seq_one_letter_code
_entity_poly.pdbx_strand_id
1 'polypeptide(L)' 'MKTLSAIGAALVRMAEAGPQMDSVRRLNALTDAELAARGTNRAEMVGRIFANRI' A
#
# COMPACT_ATOMS: atom_id res chain seq x y z
N MET A 1 26.70 1.02 -8.56
CA MET A 1 25.35 1.06 -7.95
C MET A 1 24.30 0.62 -8.98
N LYS A 2 23.96 -0.67 -9.09
CA LYS A 2 22.90 -1.15 -10.01
C LYS A 2 22.06 -2.31 -9.43
N THR A 3 22.49 -2.94 -8.35
CA THR A 3 21.87 -4.14 -7.75
C THR A 3 20.70 -3.84 -6.80
N LEU A 4 20.72 -2.71 -6.08
CA LEU A 4 19.62 -2.34 -5.17
C LEU A 4 18.33 -1.96 -5.92
N SER A 5 18.44 -1.32 -7.09
CA SER A 5 17.27 -0.89 -7.88
C SER A 5 16.49 -2.06 -8.50
N ALA A 6 17.15 -3.17 -8.84
CA ALA A 6 16.49 -4.30 -9.50
C ALA A 6 15.60 -5.09 -8.52
N ILE A 7 16.06 -5.28 -7.28
CA ILE A 7 15.28 -5.93 -6.21
C ILE A 7 14.10 -5.05 -5.80
N GLY A 8 14.32 -3.74 -5.66
CA GLY A 8 13.26 -2.77 -5.39
C GLY A 8 12.20 -2.75 -6.49
N ALA A 9 12.61 -2.74 -7.77
CA ALA A 9 11.68 -2.78 -8.90
C ALA A 9 10.90 -4.10 -8.98
N ALA A 10 11.52 -5.24 -8.66
CA ALA A 10 10.82 -6.52 -8.63
C ALA A 10 9.76 -6.57 -7.51
N LEU A 11 10.05 -6.04 -6.31
CA LEU A 11 9.10 -5.93 -5.21
C LEU A 11 7.94 -4.98 -5.53
N VAL A 12 8.22 -3.85 -6.18
CA VAL A 12 7.19 -2.92 -6.68
C VAL A 12 6.32 -3.58 -7.74
N ARG A 13 6.89 -4.31 -8.71
CA ARG A 13 6.11 -5.02 -9.74
C ARG A 13 5.27 -6.17 -9.18
N MET A 14 5.75 -6.86 -8.14
CA MET A 14 4.95 -7.86 -7.41
C MET A 14 3.82 -7.23 -6.60
N ALA A 15 3.97 -5.99 -6.13
CA ALA A 15 2.87 -5.22 -5.58
C ALA A 15 1.88 -4.85 -6.70
N GLU A 16 2.34 -4.25 -7.81
CA GLU A 16 1.52 -3.76 -8.94
C GLU A 16 0.54 -4.80 -9.54
N ALA A 17 0.84 -6.09 -9.44
CA ALA A 17 0.00 -7.17 -9.99
C ALA A 17 -0.91 -7.88 -8.95
N GLY A 18 -0.94 -7.45 -7.68
CA GLY A 18 -1.69 -8.12 -6.61
C GLY A 18 -3.03 -7.45 -6.26
N PRO A 19 -4.00 -8.20 -5.69
CA PRO A 19 -5.27 -7.65 -5.20
C PRO A 19 -5.11 -6.57 -4.12
N GLN A 20 -3.93 -6.48 -3.49
CA GLN A 20 -3.57 -5.43 -2.57
C GLN A 20 -3.47 -4.06 -3.25
N MET A 21 -3.04 -4.00 -4.52
CA MET A 21 -2.86 -2.71 -5.19
C MET A 21 -4.16 -2.03 -5.55
N ASP A 22 -5.24 -2.77 -5.79
CA ASP A 22 -6.57 -2.16 -5.88
C ASP A 22 -7.00 -1.54 -4.54
N SER A 23 -6.59 -2.15 -3.42
CA SER A 23 -6.84 -1.62 -2.08
C SER A 23 -5.98 -0.38 -1.79
N VAL A 24 -4.72 -0.37 -2.24
CA VAL A 24 -3.84 0.81 -2.16
C VAL A 24 -4.35 1.95 -3.05
N ARG A 25 -4.81 1.65 -4.27
CA ARG A 25 -5.43 2.64 -5.18
C ARG A 25 -6.67 3.27 -4.54
N ARG A 26 -7.54 2.44 -3.94
CA ARG A 26 -8.71 2.93 -3.19
C ARG A 26 -8.31 3.77 -1.98
N LEU A 27 -7.25 3.40 -1.26
CA LEU A 27 -6.74 4.19 -0.14
C LEU A 27 -6.18 5.55 -0.60
N ASN A 28 -5.45 5.59 -1.71
CA ASN A 28 -4.88 6.82 -2.27
C ASN A 28 -5.95 7.78 -2.82
N ALA A 29 -7.15 7.29 -3.11
CA ALA A 29 -8.29 8.13 -3.48
C ALA A 29 -8.93 8.86 -2.28
N LEU A 30 -8.53 8.53 -1.04
CA LEU A 30 -9.04 9.15 0.18
C LEU A 30 -8.05 10.15 0.76
N THR A 31 -8.56 11.31 1.18
CA THR A 31 -7.81 12.31 1.93
C THR A 31 -7.64 11.89 3.40
N ASP A 32 -6.68 12.51 4.09
CA ASP A 32 -6.49 12.26 5.53
C ASP A 32 -7.69 12.69 6.38
N ALA A 33 -8.38 13.76 5.98
CA ALA A 33 -9.60 14.21 6.66
C ALA A 33 -10.72 13.17 6.54
N GLU A 34 -10.89 12.55 5.36
CA GLU A 34 -11.87 11.48 5.17
C GLU A 34 -11.52 10.20 5.93
N LEU A 35 -10.23 9.87 6.04
CA LEU A 35 -9.77 8.76 6.88
C LEU A 35 -10.04 9.05 8.36
N ALA A 36 -9.77 10.26 8.83
CA ALA A 36 -10.04 10.69 10.19
C ALA A 36 -11.55 10.67 10.51
N ALA A 37 -12.40 11.12 9.58
CA ALA A 37 -13.86 11.03 9.71
C ALA A 37 -14.36 9.58 9.81
N ARG A 38 -13.61 8.61 9.29
CA ARG A 38 -13.87 7.16 9.42
C ARG A 38 -13.22 6.54 10.66
N GLY A 39 -12.60 7.36 11.52
CA GLY A 39 -11.94 6.90 12.74
C GLY A 39 -10.68 6.07 12.49
N THR A 40 -9.95 6.33 11.39
CA THR A 40 -8.71 5.63 11.06
C THR A 40 -7.66 6.58 10.49
N ASN A 41 -6.45 6.07 10.25
CA ASN A 41 -5.39 6.78 9.57
C ASN A 41 -4.75 5.93 8.46
N ARG A 42 -3.91 6.57 7.64
CA ARG A 42 -3.27 5.90 6.50
C ARG A 42 -2.38 4.72 6.92
N ALA A 43 -1.66 4.84 8.04
CA ALA A 43 -0.75 3.80 8.51
C ALA A 43 -1.52 2.53 8.93
N GLU A 44 -2.63 2.68 9.66
CA GLU A 44 -3.51 1.56 10.00
C GLU A 44 -4.09 0.89 8.76
N MET A 45 -4.54 1.68 7.78
CA MET A 45 -5.11 1.16 6.54
C MET A 45 -4.09 0.39 5.71
N VAL A 46 -2.86 0.90 5.60
CA VAL A 46 -1.74 0.17 4.97
C VAL A 46 -1.46 -1.11 5.74
N GLY A 47 -1.39 -1.05 7.08
CA GLY A 47 -1.23 -2.23 7.93
C GLY A 47 -2.29 -3.30 7.65
N ARG A 48 -3.57 -2.92 7.57
CA ARG A 48 -4.68 -3.84 7.24
C ARG A 48 -4.54 -4.45 5.84
N ILE A 49 -4.11 -3.68 4.84
CA ILE A 49 -3.90 -4.17 3.46
C ILE A 49 -2.82 -5.26 3.41
N PHE A 50 -1.79 -5.15 4.24
CA PHE A 50 -0.63 -6.06 4.23
C PHE A 50 -0.57 -7.04 5.41
N ALA A 51 -1.56 -7.03 6.33
CA ALA A 51 -1.56 -7.83 7.55
C ALA A 51 -1.48 -9.35 7.32
N ASN A 52 -1.97 -9.85 6.18
CA ASN A 52 -2.03 -11.28 5.88
C ASN A 52 -0.73 -11.84 5.22
N ARG A 53 0.41 -11.19 5.42
CA ARG A 53 1.72 -11.55 4.82
C ARG A 53 2.85 -11.77 5.84
N ILE A 54 2.54 -11.81 7.14
CA ILE A 54 3.49 -12.15 8.21
C ILE A 54 3.23 -13.59 8.66
#